data_AF-A0A2M8AF56-F1
#
_entry.id   AF-A0A2M8AF56-F1
#
_cell.length_a   1.000
_cell.length_b   1.000
_cell.length_c   1.000
_cell.angle_alpha   90.00
_cell.angle_beta   90.00
_cell.angle_gamma   90.00
#
_symmetry.space_group_name_H-M   'P 1'
#
loop_
_entity.id
_entity.type
_entity.pdbx_description
1 polymer ?
#
loop_
_entity_poly.entity_id
_entity_poly.type
_entity_poly.pdbx_seq_one_letter_code
_entity_poly.pdbx_strand_id
1 'polypeptide(L)'
;MKKQFTIIFLLIFITSSSFGSNLKAYFTYCTFSSPEVGPYIETYLSVVGNSAVYKKSETNTFQSTIEITLIFKQGDEIKKFKKYNLLSPEVTDSLAEKVNFMDQQRISLPNGQYEFEITIKDLFSEESPFKSTQILTINYPKDKIGISDIELIESLNKTTTKSIITKSGFDIIPYTSDYFPENFEKIAFYAEIYNTDKTLGENDSYLVNYSIESFETGKLVANYKSFSKEVAKPVNIVLKSFTIENLPSGNYNLVVEARNKNNELLIDKKLFFQRSNPKSTPLLISDDYVNSFVAKLDKDKLDDCIKSIEPISTQIEINFARNQLKGKDEELMRQYFYNFWVTRNELDPETEWNNYANNVEIANKMFSTAIKKGYTTDRGIIFLKYGKPNTRSEFVSEPSSYPYEIWHYYKIEGFSNKKFVFYNPDLVSNEYPLLHADMPGFVNNPQWKVQLHKRTNQPIDMDTEDNSDHYGGRANDNFRNPK
;
A
#
# COMPACT_ATOMS: atom_id res chain seq x y z
N MET A 1 51.72 22.38 53.09
CA MET A 1 50.39 21.72 53.04
C MET A 1 50.09 21.36 51.58
N LYS A 2 50.44 20.15 51.13
CA LYS A 2 50.11 19.66 49.78
C LYS A 2 48.86 18.80 49.88
N LYS A 3 47.74 19.29 49.35
CA LYS A 3 46.47 18.54 49.27
C LYS A 3 46.60 17.45 48.20
N GLN A 4 46.58 16.19 48.60
CA GLN A 4 46.39 15.06 47.71
C GLN A 4 44.89 14.96 47.39
N PHE A 5 44.53 15.07 46.11
CA PHE A 5 43.19 14.75 45.62
C PHE A 5 43.14 13.25 45.35
N THR A 6 42.45 12.52 46.20
CA THR A 6 42.10 11.12 45.97
C THR A 6 40.91 11.07 45.03
N ILE A 7 41.13 10.67 43.77
CA ILE A 7 40.06 10.43 42.80
C ILE A 7 39.51 9.02 43.08
N ILE A 8 38.28 8.97 43.58
CA ILE A 8 37.49 7.75 43.73
C ILE A 8 36.95 7.39 42.35
N PHE A 9 37.45 6.30 41.77
CA PHE A 9 36.96 5.73 40.53
C PHE A 9 35.70 4.91 40.83
N LEU A 10 34.52 5.49 40.57
CA LEU A 10 33.22 4.81 40.69
C LEU A 10 33.09 3.83 39.51
N LEU A 11 33.32 2.53 39.76
CA LEU A 11 33.05 1.47 38.80
C LEU A 11 31.52 1.34 38.62
N ILE A 12 30.99 1.94 37.56
CA ILE A 12 29.62 1.69 37.11
C ILE A 12 29.63 0.35 36.38
N PHE A 13 29.13 -0.70 37.04
CA PHE A 13 28.73 -1.94 36.38
C PHE A 13 27.55 -1.61 35.48
N ILE A 14 27.82 -1.37 34.19
CA ILE A 14 26.80 -1.42 33.15
C ILE A 14 26.46 -2.89 33.00
N THR A 15 25.36 -3.32 33.60
CA THR A 15 24.72 -4.58 33.23
C THR A 15 24.25 -4.42 31.80
N SER A 16 24.99 -5.03 30.87
CA SER A 16 24.55 -5.23 29.50
C SER A 16 23.34 -6.16 29.54
N SER A 17 22.16 -5.57 29.63
CA SER A 17 20.93 -6.24 29.18
C SER A 17 21.12 -6.48 27.69
N SER A 18 21.53 -7.69 27.32
CA SER A 18 21.46 -8.14 25.94
C SER A 18 19.99 -8.03 25.52
N PHE A 19 19.65 -7.00 24.75
CA PHE A 19 18.39 -6.94 24.05
C PHE A 19 18.35 -8.18 23.14
N GLY A 20 17.55 -9.18 23.53
CA GLY A 20 17.24 -10.30 22.66
C GLY A 20 16.62 -9.75 21.38
N SER A 21 17.16 -10.12 20.21
CA SER A 21 16.52 -9.77 18.95
C SER A 21 15.27 -10.62 18.81
N ASN A 22 14.12 -9.99 18.58
CA ASN A 22 12.90 -10.71 18.19
C ASN A 22 13.17 -11.55 16.93
N LEU A 23 12.64 -12.78 16.90
CA LEU A 23 12.71 -13.65 15.73
C LEU A 23 12.08 -12.92 14.53
N LYS A 24 12.84 -12.83 13.43
CA LYS A 24 12.38 -12.28 12.16
C LYS A 24 12.14 -13.43 11.19
N ALA A 25 10.89 -13.59 10.79
CA ALA A 25 10.48 -14.57 9.80
C ALA A 25 9.48 -13.96 8.82
N TYR A 26 9.56 -14.38 7.56
CA TYR A 26 8.66 -14.00 6.49
C TYR A 26 7.86 -15.22 6.08
N PHE A 27 6.54 -15.09 6.08
CA PHE A 27 5.62 -16.17 5.74
C PHE A 27 4.68 -15.73 4.64
N THR A 28 4.56 -16.56 3.61
CA THR A 28 3.54 -16.40 2.56
C THR A 28 3.01 -17.77 2.14
N TYR A 29 1.93 -17.80 1.38
CA TYR A 29 1.35 -19.03 0.86
C TYR A 29 0.73 -18.82 -0.53
N CYS A 30 0.58 -19.91 -1.25
CA CYS A 30 -0.18 -19.99 -2.49
C CYS A 30 -1.02 -21.26 -2.46
N THR A 31 -2.18 -21.22 -3.11
CA THR A 31 -3.04 -22.38 -3.30
C THR A 31 -2.90 -22.92 -4.70
N PHE A 32 -2.90 -24.24 -4.82
CA PHE A 32 -2.77 -24.98 -6.07
C PHE A 32 -3.70 -26.19 -6.07
N SER A 33 -3.79 -26.88 -7.20
CA SER A 33 -4.55 -28.13 -7.32
C SER A 33 -3.81 -29.13 -8.17
N SER A 34 -3.64 -30.34 -7.66
CA SER A 34 -3.16 -31.46 -8.47
C SER A 34 -4.36 -32.21 -9.07
N PRO A 35 -4.33 -32.58 -10.36
CA PRO A 35 -5.37 -33.44 -10.95
C PRO A 35 -5.59 -34.76 -10.20
N GLU A 36 -4.54 -35.32 -9.59
CA GLU A 36 -4.58 -36.62 -8.90
C GLU A 36 -4.95 -36.47 -7.42
N VAL A 37 -4.38 -35.48 -6.73
CA VAL A 37 -4.48 -35.35 -5.26
C VAL A 37 -5.56 -34.33 -4.85
N GLY A 38 -5.96 -33.46 -5.76
CA GLY A 38 -6.88 -32.36 -5.50
C GLY A 38 -6.18 -31.10 -4.96
N PRO A 39 -6.97 -30.17 -4.41
CA PRO A 39 -6.48 -28.89 -3.91
C PRO A 39 -5.53 -29.01 -2.71
N TYR A 40 -4.57 -28.11 -2.65
CA TYR A 40 -3.64 -27.99 -1.54
C TYR A 40 -3.15 -26.54 -1.37
N ILE A 41 -2.69 -26.25 -0.16
CA ILE A 41 -1.94 -25.03 0.14
C ILE A 41 -0.45 -25.35 0.17
N GLU A 42 0.33 -24.47 -0.43
CA GLU A 42 1.78 -24.45 -0.38
C GLU A 42 2.21 -23.23 0.44
N THR A 43 2.92 -23.48 1.55
CA THR A 43 3.38 -22.42 2.45
C THR A 43 4.88 -22.25 2.34
N TYR A 44 5.35 -21.01 2.42
CA TYR A 44 6.76 -20.66 2.34
C TYR A 44 7.15 -19.84 3.58
N LEU A 45 8.15 -20.31 4.30
CA LEU A 45 8.68 -19.66 5.48
C LEU A 45 10.16 -19.39 5.28
N SER A 46 10.59 -18.16 5.50
CA SER A 46 12.01 -17.77 5.51
C SER A 46 12.34 -17.14 6.85
N VAL A 47 13.34 -17.69 7.55
CA VAL A 47 13.79 -17.22 8.86
C VAL A 47 15.14 -16.52 8.72
N VAL A 48 15.25 -15.32 9.30
CA VAL A 48 16.52 -14.59 9.34
C VAL A 48 17.41 -15.24 10.40
N GLY A 49 18.47 -15.92 9.97
CA GLY A 49 19.30 -16.76 10.85
C GLY A 49 19.85 -16.00 12.06
N ASN A 50 20.31 -14.77 11.84
CA ASN A 50 20.84 -13.90 12.91
C ASN A 50 19.82 -13.51 13.99
N SER A 51 18.51 -13.63 13.72
CA SER A 51 17.47 -13.29 14.69
C SER A 51 17.05 -14.46 15.58
N ALA A 52 17.43 -15.68 15.22
CA ALA A 52 17.08 -16.89 15.95
C ALA A 52 18.04 -17.15 17.12
N VAL A 53 17.54 -17.77 18.19
CA VAL A 53 18.33 -18.18 19.34
C VAL A 53 18.90 -19.57 19.08
N TYR A 54 20.21 -19.70 19.29
CA TYR A 54 20.95 -20.94 19.04
C TYR A 54 21.32 -21.57 20.37
N LYS A 55 21.15 -22.88 20.46
CA LYS A 55 21.60 -23.69 21.60
C LYS A 55 22.61 -24.72 21.13
N LYS A 56 23.54 -25.05 22.02
CA LYS A 56 24.53 -26.08 21.77
C LYS A 56 23.86 -27.45 21.65
N SER A 57 24.12 -28.17 20.56
CA SER A 57 23.66 -29.53 20.28
C SER A 57 24.57 -30.57 20.92
N GLU A 58 24.13 -31.83 20.88
CA GLU A 58 24.90 -32.99 21.39
C GLU A 58 26.21 -33.22 20.62
N THR A 59 26.26 -32.82 19.35
CA THR A 59 27.43 -32.91 18.46
C THR A 59 28.44 -31.77 18.66
N ASN A 60 28.29 -30.97 19.72
CA ASN A 60 29.15 -29.82 20.03
C ASN A 60 29.07 -28.67 19.00
N THR A 61 28.06 -28.69 18.12
CA THR A 61 27.67 -27.57 17.24
C THR A 61 26.58 -26.73 17.89
N PHE A 62 26.18 -25.63 17.27
CA PHE A 62 25.04 -24.80 17.68
C PHE A 62 23.95 -24.85 16.61
N GLN A 63 22.70 -24.95 17.05
CA GLN A 63 21.54 -25.00 16.16
C GLN A 63 20.36 -24.26 16.80
N SER A 64 19.49 -23.68 15.97
CA SER A 64 18.22 -23.12 16.39
C SER A 64 17.07 -24.05 16.02
N THR A 65 15.98 -24.01 16.79
CA THR A 65 14.77 -24.79 16.53
C THR A 65 13.54 -23.89 16.59
N ILE A 66 12.88 -23.72 15.46
CA ILE A 66 11.65 -22.95 15.34
C ILE A 66 10.48 -23.92 15.24
N GLU A 67 9.54 -23.82 16.17
CA GLU A 67 8.30 -24.59 16.14
C GLU A 67 7.23 -23.84 15.34
N ILE A 68 6.64 -24.51 14.36
CA ILE A 68 5.58 -23.97 13.51
C ILE A 68 4.32 -24.81 13.70
N THR A 69 3.21 -24.12 13.94
CA THR A 69 1.87 -24.72 14.01
C THR A 69 0.96 -24.05 12.98
N LEU A 70 0.35 -24.86 12.12
CA LEU A 70 -0.60 -24.45 11.09
C LEU A 70 -1.95 -25.10 11.40
N ILE A 71 -3.02 -24.31 11.51
CA ILE A 71 -4.37 -24.79 11.85
C ILE A 71 -5.35 -24.23 10.83
N PHE A 72 -6.18 -25.11 10.26
CA PHE A 72 -7.22 -24.76 9.29
C PHE A 72 -8.58 -25.11 9.89
N LYS A 73 -9.37 -24.09 10.21
CA LYS A 73 -10.69 -24.22 10.86
C LYS A 73 -11.83 -23.87 9.93
N GLN A 74 -13.01 -24.44 10.20
CA GLN A 74 -14.28 -24.03 9.61
C GLN A 74 -15.32 -23.94 10.73
N GLY A 75 -15.66 -22.71 11.14
CA GLY A 75 -16.34 -22.49 12.42
C GLY A 75 -15.49 -23.01 13.58
N ASP A 76 -16.09 -23.78 14.48
CA ASP A 76 -15.41 -24.33 15.65
C ASP A 76 -14.59 -25.61 15.36
N GLU A 77 -14.68 -26.16 14.15
CA GLU A 77 -14.04 -27.44 13.80
C GLU A 77 -12.66 -27.24 13.15
N ILE A 78 -11.63 -27.89 13.71
CA ILE A 78 -10.31 -27.99 13.09
C ILE A 78 -10.36 -29.06 11.99
N LYS A 79 -10.34 -28.62 10.72
CA LYS A 79 -10.34 -29.51 9.56
C LYS A 79 -8.99 -30.12 9.27
N LYS A 80 -7.92 -29.38 9.54
CA LYS A 80 -6.54 -29.84 9.38
C LYS A 80 -5.63 -29.11 10.35
N PHE A 81 -4.63 -29.79 10.87
CA PHE A 81 -3.54 -29.15 11.60
C PHE A 81 -2.20 -29.78 11.22
N LYS A 82 -1.13 -29.01 11.35
CA LYS A 82 0.25 -29.49 11.20
C LYS A 82 1.13 -28.77 12.20
N LYS A 83 1.93 -29.52 12.95
CA LYS A 83 2.91 -29.00 13.91
C LYS A 83 4.27 -29.66 13.65
N TYR A 84 5.32 -28.86 13.51
CA TYR A 84 6.65 -29.37 13.20
C TYR A 84 7.75 -28.40 13.64
N ASN A 85 8.98 -28.91 13.70
CA ASN A 85 10.17 -28.14 14.03
C ASN A 85 11.01 -27.90 12.77
N LEU A 86 11.30 -26.64 12.49
CA LEU A 86 12.27 -26.23 11.49
C LEU A 86 13.63 -26.00 12.17
N LEU A 87 14.62 -26.75 11.72
CA LEU A 87 15.99 -26.66 12.23
C LEU A 87 16.83 -25.73 11.35
N SER A 88 17.60 -24.85 11.98
CA SER A 88 18.63 -24.11 11.24
C SER A 88 19.75 -25.05 10.79
N PRO A 89 20.59 -24.64 9.82
CA PRO A 89 21.90 -25.26 9.64
C PRO A 89 22.68 -25.28 10.96
N GLU A 90 23.47 -26.34 11.16
CA GLU A 90 24.41 -26.43 12.27
C GLU A 90 25.58 -25.46 12.06
N VAL A 91 25.97 -24.72 13.11
CA VAL A 91 27.14 -23.85 13.10
C VAL A 91 28.16 -24.29 14.14
N THR A 92 29.44 -24.20 13.82
CA THR A 92 30.52 -24.70 14.67
C THR A 92 30.91 -23.76 15.81
N ASP A 93 30.59 -22.46 15.66
CA ASP A 93 30.85 -21.41 16.66
C ASP A 93 29.62 -20.51 16.80
N SER A 94 29.40 -20.01 18.01
CA SER A 94 28.42 -18.96 18.35
C SER A 94 28.60 -17.66 17.58
N LEU A 95 29.82 -17.36 17.12
CA LEU A 95 30.17 -16.19 16.31
C LEU A 95 30.12 -16.45 14.80
N ALA A 96 29.85 -17.70 14.38
CA ALA A 96 29.75 -18.02 12.97
C ALA A 96 28.57 -17.30 12.32
N GLU A 97 28.69 -17.05 11.01
CA GLU A 97 27.62 -16.45 10.23
C GLU A 97 26.36 -17.34 10.27
N LYS A 98 25.26 -16.78 10.75
CA LYS A 98 23.97 -17.47 10.80
C LYS A 98 23.20 -17.16 9.53
N VAL A 99 23.34 -18.05 8.55
CA VAL A 99 22.64 -17.95 7.28
C VAL A 99 21.13 -18.07 7.46
N ASN A 100 20.38 -17.41 6.58
CA ASN A 100 18.93 -17.58 6.53
C ASN A 100 18.59 -19.01 6.13
N PHE A 101 17.47 -19.51 6.64
CA PHE A 101 16.98 -20.85 6.33
C PHE A 101 15.49 -20.80 6.02
N MET A 102 15.05 -21.68 5.12
CA MET A 102 13.70 -21.68 4.60
C MET A 102 13.05 -23.06 4.67
N ASP A 103 11.73 -23.04 4.63
CA ASP A 103 10.90 -24.22 4.63
C ASP A 103 9.72 -24.06 3.66
N GLN A 104 9.33 -25.17 3.06
CA GLN A 104 8.19 -25.27 2.16
C GLN A 104 7.34 -26.47 2.54
N GLN A 105 6.04 -26.24 2.76
CA GLN A 105 5.09 -27.30 3.10
C GLN A 105 3.94 -27.33 2.11
N ARG A 106 3.59 -28.53 1.63
CA ARG A 106 2.36 -28.79 0.88
C ARG A 106 1.37 -29.52 1.78
N ILE A 107 0.17 -28.97 1.92
CA ILE A 107 -0.88 -29.50 2.79
C ILE A 107 -2.15 -29.65 1.97
N SER A 108 -2.56 -30.89 1.71
CA SER A 108 -3.84 -31.18 1.05
C SER A 108 -5.00 -30.65 1.88
N LEU A 109 -5.83 -29.83 1.24
CA LEU A 109 -6.96 -29.17 1.87
C LEU A 109 -8.07 -29.03 0.82
N PRO A 110 -9.27 -29.59 1.04
CA PRO A 110 -10.37 -29.52 0.06
C PRO A 110 -10.80 -28.08 -0.29
N ASN A 111 -11.63 -27.94 -1.32
CA ASN A 111 -12.28 -26.67 -1.62
C ASN A 111 -13.14 -26.22 -0.43
N GLY A 112 -13.01 -24.94 -0.07
CA GLY A 112 -13.71 -24.35 1.06
C GLY A 112 -13.09 -23.03 1.50
N GLN A 113 -13.80 -22.35 2.38
CA GLN A 113 -13.29 -21.20 3.11
C GLN A 113 -12.85 -21.67 4.49
N TYR A 114 -11.65 -21.28 4.92
CA TYR A 114 -11.03 -21.69 6.15
C TYR A 114 -10.54 -20.48 6.93
N GLU A 115 -10.64 -20.53 8.25
CA GLU A 115 -9.84 -19.68 9.13
C GLU A 115 -8.47 -20.36 9.30
N PHE A 116 -7.44 -19.74 8.74
CA PHE A 116 -6.08 -20.23 8.76
C PHE A 116 -5.27 -19.50 9.83
N GLU A 117 -4.87 -20.25 10.86
CA GLU A 117 -4.00 -19.78 11.94
C GLU A 117 -2.58 -20.30 11.76
N ILE A 118 -1.62 -19.40 11.90
CA ILE A 118 -0.20 -19.72 11.99
C ILE A 118 0.34 -19.29 13.35
N THR A 119 1.10 -20.18 14.00
CA THR A 119 1.88 -19.88 15.19
C THR A 119 3.35 -20.22 14.93
N ILE A 120 4.26 -19.28 15.24
CA ILE A 120 5.71 -19.45 15.10
C ILE A 120 6.35 -19.17 16.46
N LYS A 121 7.13 -20.13 16.96
CA LYS A 121 7.83 -20.01 18.24
C LYS A 121 9.30 -20.40 18.09
N ASP A 122 10.21 -19.53 18.48
CA ASP A 122 11.59 -19.95 18.75
C ASP A 122 11.62 -20.72 20.07
N LEU A 123 11.98 -22.02 20.03
CA LEU A 123 11.95 -22.87 21.22
C LEU A 123 13.03 -22.52 22.25
N PHE A 124 14.04 -21.76 21.86
CA PHE A 124 15.14 -21.35 22.74
C PHE A 124 15.03 -19.89 23.18
N SER A 125 14.01 -19.16 22.72
CA SER A 125 13.69 -17.82 23.19
C SER A 125 12.64 -17.86 24.31
N GLU A 126 12.75 -16.91 25.24
CA GLU A 126 11.73 -16.63 26.26
C GLU A 126 10.56 -15.79 25.71
N GLU A 127 10.69 -15.28 24.48
CA GLU A 127 9.66 -14.49 23.82
C GLU A 127 8.38 -15.29 23.53
N SER A 128 7.24 -14.59 23.56
CA SER A 128 5.95 -15.20 23.26
C SER A 128 5.86 -15.62 21.78
N PRO A 129 5.14 -16.70 21.45
CA PRO A 129 4.93 -17.11 20.06
C PRO A 129 4.23 -16.03 19.25
N PHE A 130 4.69 -15.80 18.02
CA PHE A 130 3.94 -15.03 17.05
C PHE A 130 2.69 -15.82 16.64
N LYS A 131 1.55 -15.13 16.52
CA LYS A 131 0.28 -15.71 16.07
C LYS A 131 -0.39 -14.78 15.07
N SER A 132 -0.90 -15.35 13.98
CA SER A 132 -1.70 -14.63 12.99
C SER A 132 -2.83 -15.53 12.48
N THR A 133 -3.98 -14.91 12.21
CA THR A 133 -5.18 -15.56 11.70
C THR A 133 -5.67 -14.82 10.47
N GLN A 134 -5.97 -15.56 9.41
CA GLN A 134 -6.50 -15.00 8.17
C GLN A 134 -7.52 -15.92 7.51
N ILE A 135 -8.33 -15.37 6.62
CA ILE A 135 -9.28 -16.15 5.84
C ILE A 135 -8.58 -16.69 4.59
N LEU A 136 -8.61 -18.01 4.44
CA LEU A 136 -8.09 -18.75 3.29
C LEU A 136 -9.28 -19.27 2.46
N THR A 137 -9.29 -19.01 1.16
CA THR A 137 -10.31 -19.56 0.25
C THR A 137 -9.64 -20.46 -0.79
N ILE A 138 -10.05 -21.73 -0.84
CA ILE A 138 -9.63 -22.70 -1.85
C ILE A 138 -10.83 -23.03 -2.73
N ASN A 139 -10.73 -22.76 -4.03
CA ASN A 139 -11.81 -23.04 -4.96
C ASN A 139 -11.28 -23.44 -6.34
N TYR A 140 -11.05 -24.74 -6.51
CA TYR A 140 -10.68 -25.35 -7.78
C TYR A 140 -11.79 -26.31 -8.24
N PRO A 141 -12.82 -25.81 -8.96
CA PRO A 141 -13.88 -26.65 -9.50
C PRO A 141 -13.31 -27.66 -10.51
N LYS A 142 -13.75 -28.91 -10.46
CA LYS A 142 -13.22 -29.98 -11.31
C LYS A 142 -13.56 -29.84 -12.78
N ASP A 143 -14.67 -29.17 -13.12
CA ASP A 143 -15.23 -29.11 -14.47
C ASP A 143 -15.35 -27.68 -15.01
N LYS A 144 -14.61 -26.75 -14.42
CA LYS A 144 -14.48 -25.37 -14.90
C LYS A 144 -13.02 -24.95 -14.87
N ILE A 145 -12.66 -23.99 -15.72
CA ILE A 145 -11.33 -23.39 -15.70
C ILE A 145 -11.06 -22.76 -14.34
N GLY A 146 -9.87 -22.99 -13.81
CA GLY A 146 -9.36 -22.35 -12.60
C GLY A 146 -7.96 -21.79 -12.84
N ILE A 147 -7.57 -20.77 -12.08
CA ILE A 147 -6.17 -20.29 -12.02
C ILE A 147 -5.71 -20.41 -10.57
N SER A 148 -4.50 -20.92 -10.36
CA SER A 148 -3.85 -20.93 -9.03
C SER A 148 -3.65 -19.53 -8.48
N ASP A 149 -3.17 -19.43 -7.23
CA ASP A 149 -2.50 -18.19 -6.84
C ASP A 149 -1.26 -17.94 -7.71
N ILE A 150 -0.89 -16.67 -7.84
CA ILE A 150 0.32 -16.27 -8.57
C ILE A 150 1.46 -16.26 -7.57
N GLU A 151 2.44 -17.13 -7.79
CA GLU A 151 3.64 -17.26 -6.97
C GLU A 151 4.75 -16.37 -7.55
N LEU A 152 5.26 -15.43 -6.76
CA LEU A 152 6.42 -14.62 -7.14
C LEU A 152 7.71 -15.41 -6.96
N ILE A 153 8.66 -15.22 -7.87
CA ILE A 153 9.89 -16.01 -7.95
C ILE A 153 11.10 -15.11 -7.69
N GLU A 154 11.88 -15.47 -6.69
CA GLU A 154 13.18 -14.87 -6.41
C GLU A 154 14.27 -15.48 -7.30
N SER A 155 14.32 -16.81 -7.38
CA SER A 155 15.25 -17.51 -8.27
C SER A 155 14.63 -18.76 -8.88
N LEU A 156 15.12 -19.11 -10.07
CA LEU A 156 14.61 -20.20 -10.88
C LEU A 156 15.78 -20.98 -11.48
N ASN A 157 15.89 -22.27 -11.17
CA ASN A 157 16.90 -23.14 -11.74
C ASN A 157 16.25 -24.39 -12.33
N LYS A 158 16.63 -24.78 -13.55
CA LYS A 158 16.12 -26.02 -14.14
C LYS A 158 16.75 -27.21 -13.42
N THR A 159 15.94 -28.20 -13.04
CA THR A 159 16.40 -29.35 -12.26
C THR A 159 15.78 -30.64 -12.75
N THR A 160 16.46 -31.75 -12.48
CA THR A 160 15.92 -33.11 -12.69
C THR A 160 15.80 -33.88 -11.38
N THR A 161 16.49 -33.42 -10.34
CA THR A 161 16.46 -34.00 -9.00
C THR A 161 15.30 -33.39 -8.22
N LYS A 162 14.43 -34.23 -7.65
CA LYS A 162 13.32 -33.76 -6.82
C LYS A 162 13.83 -33.33 -5.44
N SER A 163 13.50 -32.10 -5.06
CA SER A 163 13.69 -31.50 -3.74
C SER A 163 12.36 -30.92 -3.23
N ILE A 164 12.38 -30.33 -2.02
CA ILE A 164 11.21 -29.65 -1.46
C ILE A 164 10.78 -28.41 -2.28
N ILE A 165 11.71 -27.76 -2.97
CA ILE A 165 11.48 -26.57 -3.81
C ILE A 165 11.26 -26.91 -5.29
N THR A 166 11.31 -28.20 -5.65
CA THR A 166 11.09 -28.62 -7.03
C THR A 166 9.61 -28.55 -7.41
N LYS A 167 9.32 -27.84 -8.50
CA LYS A 167 8.00 -27.67 -9.09
C LYS A 167 8.09 -27.64 -10.61
N SER A 168 7.32 -28.51 -11.26
CA SER A 168 7.25 -28.60 -12.73
C SER A 168 8.59 -28.67 -13.49
N GLY A 169 9.62 -29.30 -12.90
CA GLY A 169 10.96 -29.43 -13.51
C GLY A 169 11.92 -28.26 -13.22
N PHE A 170 11.57 -27.40 -12.27
CA PHE A 170 12.41 -26.30 -11.80
C PHE A 170 12.52 -26.33 -10.28
N ASP A 171 13.67 -25.95 -9.75
CA ASP A 171 13.79 -25.50 -8.37
C ASP A 171 13.40 -24.02 -8.34
N ILE A 172 12.29 -23.74 -7.66
CA ILE A 172 11.71 -22.40 -7.54
C ILE A 172 11.94 -21.92 -6.11
N ILE A 173 12.67 -20.80 -5.97
CA ILE A 173 12.75 -20.10 -4.69
C ILE A 173 11.71 -18.97 -4.74
N PRO A 174 10.72 -18.98 -3.84
CA PRO A 174 9.64 -18.00 -3.82
C PRO A 174 10.15 -16.65 -3.31
N TYR A 175 9.67 -15.56 -3.91
CA TYR A 175 9.83 -14.24 -3.35
C TYR A 175 8.68 -13.96 -2.38
N THR A 176 8.99 -13.83 -1.09
CA THR A 176 7.99 -13.80 -0.02
C THR A 176 7.53 -12.39 0.38
N SER A 177 7.93 -11.37 -0.38
CA SER A 177 7.57 -9.97 -0.18
C SER A 177 6.68 -9.49 -1.32
N ASP A 178 5.71 -8.63 -1.01
CA ASP A 178 4.93 -7.88 -1.99
C ASP A 178 5.62 -6.56 -2.40
N TYR A 179 6.72 -6.20 -1.75
CA TYR A 179 7.49 -4.99 -2.01
C TYR A 179 8.72 -5.24 -2.87
N PHE A 180 8.84 -4.52 -3.98
CA PHE A 180 9.98 -4.55 -4.91
C PHE A 180 10.78 -3.24 -4.82
N PRO A 181 11.98 -3.25 -4.21
CA PRO A 181 12.85 -2.09 -4.13
C PRO A 181 13.56 -1.78 -5.47
N GLU A 182 14.19 -0.61 -5.54
CA GLU A 182 14.82 -0.05 -6.74
C GLU A 182 15.77 -1.02 -7.45
N ASN A 183 16.54 -1.79 -6.68
CA ASN A 183 17.56 -2.73 -7.17
C ASN A 183 16.98 -4.00 -7.83
N PHE A 184 15.66 -4.21 -7.81
CA PHE A 184 15.04 -5.30 -8.56
C PHE A 184 14.80 -4.89 -10.00
N GLU A 185 15.40 -5.61 -10.94
CA GLU A 185 15.27 -5.34 -12.38
C GLU A 185 14.12 -6.12 -13.03
N LYS A 186 13.67 -7.21 -12.41
CA LYS A 186 12.61 -8.07 -12.95
C LYS A 186 11.67 -8.58 -11.86
N ILE A 187 10.42 -8.82 -12.25
CA ILE A 187 9.44 -9.61 -11.50
C ILE A 187 9.18 -10.89 -12.29
N ALA A 188 9.44 -12.04 -11.69
CA ALA A 188 9.15 -13.35 -12.27
C ALA A 188 8.03 -14.02 -11.48
N PHE A 189 7.20 -14.79 -12.17
CA PHE A 189 6.01 -15.39 -11.55
C PHE A 189 5.65 -16.74 -12.16
N TYR A 190 5.03 -17.56 -11.33
CA TYR A 190 4.49 -18.88 -11.64
C TYR A 190 2.98 -18.93 -11.34
N ALA A 191 2.21 -19.48 -12.26
CA ALA A 191 0.81 -19.84 -12.02
C ALA A 191 0.44 -21.09 -12.83
N GLU A 192 -0.62 -21.76 -12.42
CA GLU A 192 -1.20 -22.93 -13.10
C GLU A 192 -2.63 -22.61 -13.52
N ILE A 193 -2.96 -22.94 -14.77
CA ILE A 193 -4.32 -22.86 -15.30
C ILE A 193 -4.85 -24.27 -15.46
N TYR A 194 -5.97 -24.56 -14.81
CA TYR A 194 -6.55 -25.90 -14.69
C TYR A 194 -7.75 -26.09 -15.61
N ASN A 195 -7.98 -27.34 -16.03
CA ASN A 195 -9.21 -27.81 -16.69
C ASN A 195 -9.60 -27.02 -17.96
N THR A 196 -8.61 -26.52 -18.70
CA THR A 196 -8.87 -25.77 -19.95
C THR A 196 -9.39 -26.70 -21.03
N ASP A 197 -8.90 -27.94 -21.07
CA ASP A 197 -9.37 -29.05 -21.92
C ASP A 197 -10.85 -29.38 -21.71
N LYS A 198 -11.31 -29.36 -20.46
CA LYS A 198 -12.71 -29.66 -20.13
C LYS A 198 -13.70 -28.58 -20.58
N THR A 199 -13.25 -27.34 -20.64
CA THR A 199 -14.13 -26.20 -20.94
C THR A 199 -14.05 -25.78 -22.40
N LEU A 200 -12.87 -25.84 -23.01
CA LEU A 200 -12.62 -25.42 -24.39
C LEU A 200 -12.61 -26.58 -25.38
N GLY A 201 -12.43 -27.82 -24.91
CA GLY A 201 -12.18 -28.99 -25.73
C GLY A 201 -10.70 -29.37 -25.77
N GLU A 202 -10.40 -30.65 -25.91
CA GLU A 202 -9.02 -31.14 -26.00
C GLU A 202 -8.29 -30.54 -27.22
N ASN A 203 -7.06 -30.09 -27.00
CA ASN A 203 -6.18 -29.50 -28.02
C ASN A 203 -6.64 -28.16 -28.62
N ASP A 204 -7.69 -27.56 -28.07
CA ASP A 204 -8.12 -26.23 -28.52
C ASP A 204 -7.13 -25.15 -28.05
N SER A 205 -6.80 -24.22 -28.94
CA SER A 205 -5.92 -23.11 -28.57
C SER A 205 -6.66 -22.03 -27.80
N TYR A 206 -5.99 -21.42 -26.83
CA TYR A 206 -6.48 -20.28 -26.08
C TYR A 206 -5.33 -19.29 -25.81
N LEU A 207 -5.66 -18.10 -25.31
CA LEU A 207 -4.68 -17.07 -25.00
C LEU A 207 -4.53 -16.94 -23.48
N VAL A 208 -3.28 -16.89 -23.02
CA VAL A 208 -2.93 -16.47 -21.68
C VAL A 208 -2.37 -15.06 -21.77
N ASN A 209 -3.13 -14.07 -21.31
CA ASN A 209 -2.62 -12.71 -21.18
C ASN A 209 -2.03 -12.54 -19.78
N TYR A 210 -0.95 -11.78 -19.70
CA TYR A 210 -0.41 -11.36 -18.42
C TYR A 210 0.02 -9.90 -18.52
N SER A 211 -0.22 -9.15 -17.44
CA SER A 211 -0.02 -7.70 -17.44
C SER A 211 0.18 -7.12 -16.05
N ILE A 212 0.67 -5.87 -16.01
CA ILE A 212 0.70 -5.04 -14.81
C ILE A 212 -0.30 -3.90 -14.98
N GLU A 213 -1.18 -3.71 -14.01
CA GLU A 213 -2.13 -2.59 -13.94
C GLU A 213 -1.89 -1.79 -12.65
N SER A 214 -2.22 -0.49 -12.64
CA SER A 214 -2.25 0.31 -11.41
C SER A 214 -3.32 -0.26 -10.48
N PHE A 215 -2.97 -0.44 -9.21
CA PHE A 215 -3.91 -0.91 -8.20
C PHE A 215 -5.04 0.09 -7.96
N GLU A 216 -4.74 1.39 -8.00
CA GLU A 216 -5.68 2.47 -7.69
C GLU A 216 -6.72 2.68 -8.79
N THR A 217 -6.29 2.59 -10.06
CA THR A 217 -7.14 2.94 -11.21
C THR A 217 -7.61 1.73 -12.01
N GLY A 218 -6.99 0.57 -11.83
CA GLY A 218 -7.19 -0.61 -12.68
C GLY A 218 -6.73 -0.40 -14.13
N LYS A 219 -6.04 0.72 -14.43
CA LYS A 219 -5.52 0.99 -15.77
C LYS A 219 -4.25 0.18 -16.01
N LEU A 220 -4.18 -0.42 -17.19
CA LEU A 220 -2.99 -1.12 -17.67
C LEU A 220 -1.79 -0.16 -17.71
N VAL A 221 -0.64 -0.60 -17.18
CA VAL A 221 0.62 0.14 -17.36
C VAL A 221 1.14 -0.14 -18.77
N ALA A 222 1.35 0.92 -19.56
CA ALA A 222 1.86 0.82 -20.92
C ALA A 222 3.16 -0.02 -20.95
N ASN A 223 3.33 -0.86 -21.97
CA ASN A 223 4.44 -1.82 -22.14
C ASN A 223 4.50 -3.00 -21.15
N TYR A 224 3.68 -3.04 -20.10
CA TYR A 224 3.58 -4.17 -19.17
C TYR A 224 2.39 -5.05 -19.50
N LYS A 225 2.30 -5.47 -20.75
CA LYS A 225 1.31 -6.43 -21.23
C LYS A 225 1.96 -7.35 -22.23
N SER A 226 1.71 -8.64 -22.08
CA SER A 226 2.17 -9.66 -23.02
C SER A 226 1.19 -10.84 -22.98
N PHE A 227 1.37 -11.77 -23.90
CA PHE A 227 0.51 -12.93 -23.99
C PHE A 227 1.28 -14.14 -24.52
N SER A 228 0.80 -15.33 -24.21
CA SER A 228 1.19 -16.56 -24.90
C SER A 228 -0.04 -17.29 -25.43
N LYS A 229 0.12 -17.92 -26.59
CA LYS A 229 -0.87 -18.85 -27.12
C LYS A 229 -0.57 -20.23 -26.55
N GLU A 230 -1.54 -20.80 -25.85
CA GLU A 230 -1.43 -22.11 -25.22
C GLU A 230 -2.42 -23.09 -25.84
N VAL A 231 -2.16 -24.38 -25.64
CA VAL A 231 -3.06 -25.47 -26.04
C VAL A 231 -3.73 -26.01 -24.79
N ALA A 232 -5.06 -26.19 -24.84
CA ALA A 232 -5.87 -26.64 -23.72
C ALA A 232 -5.43 -28.02 -23.20
N LYS A 233 -5.19 -28.11 -21.89
CA LYS A 233 -4.70 -29.28 -21.14
C LYS A 233 -5.32 -29.31 -19.73
N PRO A 234 -5.22 -30.44 -19.00
CA PRO A 234 -5.61 -30.50 -17.60
C PRO A 234 -4.89 -29.46 -16.72
N VAL A 235 -3.61 -29.20 -17.02
CA VAL A 235 -2.78 -28.19 -16.35
C VAL A 235 -1.88 -27.50 -17.38
N ASN A 236 -1.95 -26.18 -17.45
CA ASN A 236 -1.07 -25.32 -18.22
C ASN A 236 -0.24 -24.45 -17.27
N ILE A 237 1.08 -24.43 -17.45
CA ILE A 237 2.00 -23.68 -16.59
C ILE A 237 2.26 -22.31 -17.22
N VAL A 238 2.09 -21.26 -16.41
CA VAL A 238 2.44 -19.88 -16.73
C VAL A 238 3.69 -19.53 -15.94
N LEU A 239 4.85 -19.60 -16.59
CA LEU A 239 6.13 -19.20 -16.01
C LEU A 239 6.70 -18.06 -16.86
N LYS A 240 6.58 -16.83 -16.36
CA LYS A 240 6.87 -15.60 -17.12
C LYS A 240 7.52 -14.55 -16.23
N SER A 241 7.97 -13.47 -16.85
CA SER A 241 8.57 -12.34 -16.14
C SER A 241 8.39 -11.03 -16.90
N PHE A 242 8.43 -9.91 -16.16
CA PHE A 242 8.56 -8.56 -16.70
C PHE A 242 9.84 -7.90 -16.21
N THR A 243 10.48 -7.11 -17.07
CA THR A 243 11.54 -6.18 -16.65
C THR A 243 10.91 -4.95 -16.01
N ILE A 244 11.15 -4.74 -14.73
CA ILE A 244 10.58 -3.65 -13.91
C ILE A 244 11.60 -2.55 -13.60
N GLU A 245 12.77 -2.57 -14.24
CA GLU A 245 13.80 -1.53 -14.11
C GLU A 245 13.22 -0.12 -14.31
N ASN A 246 12.35 0.05 -15.31
CA ASN A 246 11.69 1.33 -15.59
C ASN A 246 10.30 1.45 -14.96
N LEU A 247 9.79 0.45 -14.24
CA LEU A 247 8.49 0.54 -13.57
C LEU A 247 8.60 1.57 -12.42
N PRO A 248 7.80 2.66 -12.42
CA PRO A 248 7.92 3.73 -11.45
C PRO A 248 7.35 3.30 -10.11
N SER A 249 7.65 4.08 -9.07
CA SER A 249 7.05 3.89 -7.75
C SER A 249 5.53 3.87 -7.84
N GLY A 250 4.89 2.87 -7.23
CA GLY A 250 3.45 2.71 -7.28
C GLY A 250 2.98 1.39 -6.70
N ASN A 251 1.66 1.27 -6.53
CA ASN A 251 1.03 0.01 -6.20
C ASN A 251 0.39 -0.57 -7.47
N TYR A 252 0.57 -1.85 -7.68
CA TYR A 252 0.19 -2.51 -8.92
C TYR A 252 -0.45 -3.86 -8.65
N ASN A 253 -1.22 -4.34 -9.63
CA ASN A 253 -1.57 -5.74 -9.72
C ASN A 253 -0.84 -6.39 -10.89
N LEU A 254 -0.24 -7.55 -10.65
CA LEU A 254 0.10 -8.51 -11.68
C LEU A 254 -1.15 -9.33 -11.98
N VAL A 255 -1.61 -9.28 -13.22
CA VAL A 255 -2.84 -9.94 -13.69
C VAL A 255 -2.48 -11.06 -14.65
N VAL A 256 -3.07 -12.23 -14.46
CA VAL A 256 -3.03 -13.35 -15.40
C VAL A 256 -4.45 -13.67 -15.82
N GLU A 257 -4.72 -13.66 -17.13
CA GLU A 257 -6.04 -13.92 -17.71
C GLU A 257 -5.97 -15.11 -18.67
N ALA A 258 -6.99 -15.97 -18.64
CA ALA A 258 -7.23 -16.94 -19.70
C ALA A 258 -8.39 -16.44 -20.59
N ARG A 259 -8.15 -16.37 -21.90
CA ARG A 259 -9.13 -15.93 -22.91
C ARG A 259 -9.32 -16.95 -24.01
N ASN A 260 -10.54 -17.07 -24.54
CA ASN A 260 -10.82 -17.99 -25.64
C ASN A 260 -10.36 -17.43 -27.00
N LYS A 261 -10.60 -18.20 -28.08
CA LYS A 261 -10.26 -17.82 -29.46
C LYS A 261 -10.99 -16.56 -29.96
N ASN A 262 -12.14 -16.25 -29.38
CA ASN A 262 -12.92 -15.04 -29.66
C ASN A 262 -12.46 -13.84 -28.81
N ASN A 263 -11.36 -13.99 -28.05
CA ASN A 263 -10.82 -12.99 -27.12
C ASN A 263 -11.76 -12.65 -25.93
N GLU A 264 -12.72 -13.54 -25.63
CA GLU A 264 -13.59 -13.42 -24.46
C GLU A 264 -12.83 -13.88 -23.20
N LEU A 265 -12.95 -13.13 -22.12
CA LEU A 265 -12.35 -13.46 -20.82
C LEU A 265 -13.06 -14.66 -20.19
N LEU A 266 -12.31 -15.72 -19.89
CA LEU A 266 -12.83 -16.91 -19.23
C LEU A 266 -12.65 -16.84 -17.72
N ILE A 267 -11.47 -16.41 -17.28
CA ILE A 267 -11.11 -16.25 -15.87
C ILE A 267 -9.85 -15.37 -15.77
N ASP A 268 -9.70 -14.65 -14.66
CA ASP A 268 -8.50 -13.92 -14.30
C ASP A 268 -8.07 -14.20 -12.85
N LYS A 269 -6.80 -13.89 -12.57
CA LYS A 269 -6.23 -13.86 -11.24
C LYS A 269 -5.35 -12.62 -11.12
N LYS A 270 -5.43 -11.96 -9.96
CA LYS A 270 -4.64 -10.77 -9.64
C LYS A 270 -3.79 -10.99 -8.42
N LEU A 271 -2.59 -10.44 -8.42
CA LEU A 271 -1.67 -10.40 -7.29
C LEU A 271 -1.18 -8.96 -7.10
N PHE A 272 -1.39 -8.42 -5.91
CA PHE A 272 -0.90 -7.11 -5.53
C PHE A 272 0.62 -7.11 -5.32
N PHE A 273 1.29 -6.03 -5.73
CA PHE A 273 2.67 -5.73 -5.32
C PHE A 273 2.92 -4.21 -5.31
N GLN A 274 3.88 -3.77 -4.51
CA GLN A 274 4.36 -2.40 -4.43
C GLN A 274 5.75 -2.29 -5.07
N ARG A 275 5.96 -1.25 -5.88
CA ARG A 275 7.27 -0.88 -6.44
C ARG A 275 7.76 0.40 -5.78
N SER A 276 9.04 0.44 -5.43
CA SER A 276 9.76 1.67 -5.09
C SER A 276 10.89 1.88 -6.09
N ASN A 277 10.73 2.90 -6.93
CA ASN A 277 11.70 3.27 -7.95
C ASN A 277 11.72 4.79 -8.12
N PRO A 278 12.37 5.51 -7.20
CA PRO A 278 12.36 6.97 -7.19
C PRO A 278 13.10 7.60 -8.38
N LYS A 279 13.97 6.82 -9.06
CA LYS A 279 14.71 7.26 -10.25
C LYS A 279 13.91 7.10 -11.54
N SER A 280 12.98 6.14 -11.59
CA SER A 280 12.09 6.01 -12.74
C SER A 280 11.11 7.17 -12.73
N THR A 281 11.08 7.90 -13.85
CA THR A 281 10.01 8.82 -14.18
C THR A 281 8.72 8.01 -14.39
N PRO A 282 7.53 8.51 -13.98
CA PRO A 282 6.25 7.89 -14.28
C PRO A 282 6.26 7.50 -15.75
N LEU A 283 6.13 6.20 -16.02
CA LEU A 283 6.24 5.60 -17.35
C LEU A 283 5.19 6.19 -18.29
N LEU A 284 5.53 7.33 -18.86
CA LEU A 284 5.03 7.94 -20.08
C LEU A 284 6.17 8.88 -20.52
N ILE A 285 7.25 8.30 -21.05
CA ILE A 285 8.13 9.06 -21.94
C ILE A 285 7.43 9.05 -23.29
N SER A 286 6.53 10.01 -23.50
CA SER A 286 6.37 10.52 -24.85
C SER A 286 6.97 11.92 -24.88
N ASP A 287 7.76 12.18 -25.90
CA ASP A 287 8.20 13.54 -26.26
C ASP A 287 6.99 14.41 -26.70
N ASP A 288 5.74 13.94 -26.56
CA ASP A 288 4.54 14.68 -26.95
C ASP A 288 4.33 15.94 -26.12
N TYR A 289 4.97 16.05 -24.94
CA TYR A 289 4.93 17.31 -24.18
C TYR A 289 5.50 18.47 -25.00
N VAL A 290 6.42 18.21 -25.93
CA VAL A 290 7.04 19.23 -26.80
C VAL A 290 6.00 19.89 -27.72
N ASN A 291 4.94 19.16 -28.08
CA ASN A 291 3.84 19.66 -28.91
C ASN A 291 2.57 19.98 -28.10
N SER A 292 2.62 19.96 -26.77
CA SER A 292 1.45 20.14 -25.91
C SER A 292 1.33 21.55 -25.32
N PHE A 293 0.24 21.80 -24.58
CA PHE A 293 0.04 23.04 -23.82
C PHE A 293 1.17 23.31 -22.81
N VAL A 294 1.84 22.25 -22.32
CA VAL A 294 2.90 22.35 -21.33
C VAL A 294 4.16 22.97 -21.92
N ALA A 295 4.45 22.77 -23.21
CA ALA A 295 5.61 23.40 -23.88
C ALA A 295 5.58 24.93 -23.84
N LYS A 296 4.38 25.53 -23.77
CA LYS A 296 4.19 26.99 -23.78
C LYS A 296 4.39 27.64 -22.41
N LEU A 297 4.46 26.85 -21.33
CA LEU A 297 4.61 27.38 -19.98
C LEU A 297 6.05 27.83 -19.73
N ASP A 298 6.24 28.99 -19.11
CA ASP A 298 7.55 29.37 -18.59
C ASP A 298 7.86 28.60 -17.29
N LYS A 299 9.13 28.59 -16.88
CA LYS A 299 9.60 27.79 -15.75
C LYS A 299 8.91 28.17 -14.42
N ASP A 300 8.70 29.47 -14.18
CA ASP A 300 8.10 29.95 -12.94
C ASP A 300 6.59 29.63 -12.89
N LYS A 301 5.89 29.73 -14.01
CA LYS A 301 4.50 29.28 -14.13
C LYS A 301 4.40 27.77 -13.98
N LEU A 302 5.31 27.01 -14.56
CA LEU A 302 5.31 25.55 -14.45
C LEU A 302 5.50 25.10 -12.99
N ASP A 303 6.43 25.72 -12.26
CA ASP A 303 6.61 25.51 -10.81
C ASP A 303 5.30 25.78 -10.04
N ASP A 304 4.64 26.89 -10.35
CA ASP A 304 3.36 27.25 -9.71
C ASP A 304 2.23 26.28 -10.06
N CYS A 305 2.15 25.87 -11.32
CA CYS A 305 1.15 24.91 -11.80
C CYS A 305 1.33 23.55 -11.10
N ILE A 306 2.57 23.07 -10.99
CA ILE A 306 2.89 21.82 -10.29
C ILE A 306 2.54 21.90 -8.80
N LYS A 307 2.76 23.05 -8.14
CA LYS A 307 2.31 23.25 -6.76
C LYS A 307 0.79 23.29 -6.65
N SER A 308 0.12 23.89 -7.62
CA SER A 308 -1.33 24.07 -7.59
C SER A 308 -2.11 22.76 -7.68
N ILE A 309 -1.54 21.70 -8.26
CA ILE A 309 -2.19 20.38 -8.40
C ILE A 309 -2.06 19.48 -7.16
N GLU A 310 -1.27 19.88 -6.15
CA GLU A 310 -1.09 19.13 -4.90
C GLU A 310 -2.43 18.71 -4.23
N PRO A 311 -3.48 19.56 -4.17
CA PRO A 311 -4.76 19.21 -3.54
C PRO A 311 -5.51 18.01 -4.16
N ILE A 312 -5.25 17.73 -5.44
CA ILE A 312 -5.88 16.63 -6.21
C ILE A 312 -4.88 15.51 -6.54
N SER A 313 -3.70 15.56 -5.93
CA SER A 313 -2.64 14.58 -6.12
C SER A 313 -2.70 13.47 -5.09
N THR A 314 -2.40 12.25 -5.51
CA THR A 314 -2.12 11.10 -4.63
C THR A 314 -0.81 11.31 -3.86
N GLN A 315 -0.59 10.55 -2.78
CA GLN A 315 0.65 10.68 -1.99
C GLN A 315 1.92 10.44 -2.82
N ILE A 316 1.85 9.55 -3.82
CA ILE A 316 2.95 9.27 -4.75
C ILE A 316 3.17 10.46 -5.68
N GLU A 317 2.11 10.99 -6.30
CA GLU A 317 2.19 12.17 -7.15
C GLU A 317 2.75 13.37 -6.39
N ILE A 318 2.36 13.57 -5.13
CA ILE A 318 2.91 14.62 -4.25
C ILE A 318 4.41 14.44 -4.05
N ASN A 319 4.86 13.21 -3.73
CA ASN A 319 6.28 12.94 -3.53
C ASN A 319 7.07 13.16 -4.83
N PHE A 320 6.48 12.78 -5.96
CA PHE A 320 7.09 12.98 -7.27
C PHE A 320 7.19 14.47 -7.63
N ALA A 321 6.09 15.22 -7.48
CA ALA A 321 6.06 16.68 -7.66
C ALA A 321 7.14 17.36 -6.82
N ARG A 322 7.23 17.03 -5.53
CA ARG A 322 8.25 17.59 -4.61
C ARG A 322 9.68 17.29 -5.07
N ASN A 323 9.94 16.08 -5.57
CA ASN A 323 11.25 15.73 -6.12
C ASN A 323 11.57 16.55 -7.37
N GLN A 324 10.61 16.73 -8.30
CA GLN A 324 10.82 17.53 -9.50
C GLN A 324 11.02 19.02 -9.17
N LEU A 325 10.21 19.57 -8.27
CA LEU A 325 10.35 20.95 -7.79
C LEU A 325 11.70 21.19 -7.08
N LYS A 326 12.24 20.18 -6.38
CA LYS A 326 13.55 20.24 -5.74
C LYS A 326 14.70 20.14 -6.74
N GLY A 327 14.58 19.25 -7.73
CA GLY A 327 15.57 19.08 -8.80
C GLY A 327 15.65 20.29 -9.73
N LYS A 328 14.53 20.99 -9.93
CA LYS A 328 14.40 22.16 -10.83
C LYS A 328 14.81 21.88 -12.28
N ASP A 329 14.77 20.62 -12.68
CA ASP A 329 14.96 20.18 -14.05
C ASP A 329 13.68 20.49 -14.84
N GLU A 330 13.80 21.36 -15.83
CA GLU A 330 12.65 21.87 -16.56
C GLU A 330 11.99 20.80 -17.42
N GLU A 331 12.79 19.91 -18.02
CA GLU A 331 12.29 18.83 -18.86
C GLU A 331 11.48 17.84 -18.02
N LEU A 332 12.01 17.43 -16.87
CA LEU A 332 11.30 16.51 -15.96
C LEU A 332 10.05 17.15 -15.34
N MET A 333 10.08 18.45 -15.05
CA MET A 333 8.90 19.18 -14.58
C MET A 333 7.80 19.21 -15.67
N ARG A 334 8.16 19.44 -16.93
CA ARG A 334 7.20 19.46 -18.06
C ARG A 334 6.61 18.08 -18.29
N GLN A 335 7.45 17.04 -18.32
CA GLN A 335 7.00 15.66 -18.46
C GLN A 335 6.05 15.27 -17.33
N TYR A 336 6.39 15.55 -16.07
CA TYR A 336 5.53 15.27 -14.93
C TYR A 336 4.17 15.96 -15.06
N PHE A 337 4.17 17.28 -15.31
CA PHE A 337 2.94 18.06 -15.36
C PHE A 337 2.04 17.62 -16.52
N TYR A 338 2.62 17.33 -17.69
CA TYR A 338 1.87 16.78 -18.82
C TYR A 338 1.25 15.42 -18.49
N ASN A 339 2.07 14.50 -17.97
CA ASN A 339 1.63 13.15 -17.61
C ASN A 339 0.54 13.14 -16.53
N PHE A 340 0.60 14.07 -15.58
CA PHE A 340 -0.43 14.24 -14.57
C PHE A 340 -1.82 14.46 -15.19
N TRP A 341 -1.91 15.22 -16.28
CA TRP A 341 -3.17 15.48 -16.98
C TRP A 341 -3.54 14.38 -17.97
N VAL A 342 -2.56 13.76 -18.64
CA VAL A 342 -2.80 12.61 -19.53
C VAL A 342 -3.41 11.42 -18.79
N THR A 343 -2.95 11.13 -17.55
CA THR A 343 -3.52 10.03 -16.76
C THR A 343 -4.99 10.25 -16.40
N ARG A 344 -5.42 11.52 -16.32
CA ARG A 344 -6.80 11.95 -16.06
C ARG A 344 -7.64 11.96 -17.34
N ASN A 345 -7.10 12.48 -18.44
CA ASN A 345 -7.73 12.47 -19.76
C ASN A 345 -6.67 12.33 -20.87
N GLU A 346 -6.62 11.15 -21.48
CA GLU A 346 -5.66 10.82 -22.54
C GLU A 346 -6.00 11.52 -23.86
N LEU A 347 -7.29 11.76 -24.13
CA LEU A 347 -7.76 12.32 -25.39
C LEU A 347 -7.56 13.84 -25.44
N ASP A 348 -7.79 14.53 -24.32
CA ASP A 348 -7.69 15.99 -24.22
C ASP A 348 -7.22 16.44 -22.83
N PRO A 349 -5.91 16.31 -22.52
CA PRO A 349 -5.35 16.73 -21.25
C PRO A 349 -5.35 18.27 -21.06
N GLU A 350 -5.34 19.05 -22.14
CA GLU A 350 -5.33 20.51 -22.08
C GLU A 350 -6.67 21.04 -21.55
N THR A 351 -7.79 20.49 -21.99
CA THR A 351 -9.11 20.88 -21.48
C THR A 351 -9.27 20.56 -19.99
N GLU A 352 -8.79 19.42 -19.51
CA GLU A 352 -8.83 19.11 -18.06
C GLU A 352 -7.99 20.07 -17.24
N TRP A 353 -6.77 20.38 -17.71
CA TRP A 353 -5.94 21.39 -17.06
C TRP A 353 -6.64 22.74 -17.02
N ASN A 354 -7.20 23.22 -18.13
CA ASN A 354 -7.86 24.51 -18.20
C ASN A 354 -9.08 24.61 -17.25
N ASN A 355 -9.87 23.53 -17.16
CA ASN A 355 -10.99 23.44 -16.22
C ASN A 355 -10.50 23.54 -14.76
N TYR A 356 -9.42 22.84 -14.44
CA TYR A 356 -8.82 22.89 -13.10
C TYR A 356 -8.15 24.22 -12.80
N ALA A 357 -7.41 24.80 -13.74
CA ALA A 357 -6.73 26.08 -13.62
C ALA A 357 -7.74 27.20 -13.30
N ASN A 358 -8.93 27.18 -13.92
CA ASN A 358 -10.00 28.10 -13.56
C ASN A 358 -10.46 27.95 -12.09
N ASN A 359 -10.52 26.72 -11.58
CA ASN A 359 -10.80 26.48 -10.16
C ASN A 359 -9.65 26.97 -9.25
N VAL A 360 -8.40 26.82 -9.68
CA VAL A 360 -7.22 27.37 -8.98
C VAL A 360 -7.28 28.90 -8.92
N GLU A 361 -7.67 29.56 -10.00
CA GLU A 361 -7.87 31.01 -10.04
C GLU A 361 -8.98 31.45 -9.08
N ILE A 362 -10.11 30.74 -9.07
CA ILE A 362 -11.21 30.99 -8.13
C ILE A 362 -10.73 30.81 -6.68
N ALA A 363 -10.02 29.73 -6.40
CA ALA A 363 -9.46 29.45 -5.07
C ALA A 363 -8.49 30.55 -4.63
N ASN A 364 -7.60 30.99 -5.53
CA ASN A 364 -6.68 32.09 -5.28
C ASN A 364 -7.41 33.40 -5.02
N LYS A 365 -8.45 33.72 -5.79
CA LYS A 365 -9.23 34.94 -5.60
C LYS A 365 -9.99 34.95 -4.27
N MET A 366 -10.54 33.81 -3.85
CA MET A 366 -11.38 33.72 -2.65
C MET A 366 -10.57 33.53 -1.37
N PHE A 367 -9.49 32.76 -1.42
CA PHE A 367 -8.84 32.22 -0.22
C PHE A 367 -7.38 32.62 -0.05
N SER A 368 -6.78 33.37 -0.97
CA SER A 368 -5.40 33.85 -0.75
C SER A 368 -5.31 34.79 0.44
N THR A 369 -4.12 34.82 1.04
CA THR A 369 -3.71 35.80 2.03
C THR A 369 -2.56 36.65 1.47
N ALA A 370 -2.03 37.59 2.26
CA ALA A 370 -0.88 38.39 1.86
C ALA A 370 0.39 37.54 1.61
N ILE A 371 0.46 36.32 2.17
CA ILE A 371 1.66 35.47 2.15
C ILE A 371 1.41 34.04 1.60
N LYS A 372 0.15 33.60 1.49
CA LYS A 372 -0.22 32.28 0.99
C LYS A 372 -1.15 32.39 -0.21
N LYS A 373 -0.90 31.56 -1.23
CA LYS A 373 -1.84 31.41 -2.35
C LYS A 373 -3.04 30.58 -1.92
N GLY A 374 -4.20 30.86 -2.48
CA GLY A 374 -5.46 30.22 -2.12
C GLY A 374 -5.40 28.70 -2.21
N TYR A 375 -4.79 28.13 -3.24
CA TYR A 375 -4.65 26.68 -3.39
C TYR A 375 -3.81 25.99 -2.28
N THR A 376 -3.06 26.76 -1.48
CA THR A 376 -2.30 26.24 -0.32
C THR A 376 -3.05 26.37 1.01
N THR A 377 -4.20 27.04 1.02
CA THR A 377 -5.01 27.22 2.24
C THR A 377 -5.98 26.06 2.42
N ASP A 378 -6.37 25.75 3.65
CA ASP A 378 -7.29 24.64 3.92
C ASP A 378 -8.63 24.80 3.16
N ARG A 379 -9.19 26.02 3.11
CA ARG A 379 -10.39 26.30 2.30
C ARG A 379 -10.14 26.03 0.81
N GLY A 380 -9.01 26.48 0.28
CA GLY A 380 -8.66 26.24 -1.13
C GLY A 380 -8.38 24.77 -1.45
N ILE A 381 -7.74 24.03 -0.55
CA ILE A 381 -7.49 22.59 -0.70
C ILE A 381 -8.82 21.83 -0.76
N ILE A 382 -9.74 22.09 0.18
CA ILE A 382 -11.07 21.47 0.20
C ILE A 382 -11.88 21.85 -1.04
N PHE A 383 -11.82 23.12 -1.45
CA PHE A 383 -12.48 23.60 -2.67
C PHE A 383 -11.95 22.92 -3.94
N LEU A 384 -10.63 22.78 -4.07
CA LEU A 384 -10.02 22.18 -5.25
C LEU A 384 -10.22 20.66 -5.29
N LYS A 385 -10.28 20.01 -4.13
CA LYS A 385 -10.49 18.57 -4.02
C LYS A 385 -11.95 18.17 -4.28
N TYR A 386 -12.91 18.90 -3.72
CA TYR A 386 -14.34 18.53 -3.76
C TYR A 386 -15.23 19.47 -4.58
N GLY A 387 -14.68 20.56 -5.10
CA GLY A 387 -15.44 21.61 -5.75
C GLY A 387 -16.19 22.51 -4.78
N LYS A 388 -17.13 23.30 -5.32
CA LYS A 388 -17.99 24.21 -4.55
C LYS A 388 -18.87 23.43 -3.56
N PRO A 389 -18.96 23.86 -2.29
CA PRO A 389 -19.93 23.28 -1.37
C PRO A 389 -21.37 23.55 -1.82
N ASN A 390 -22.29 22.67 -1.43
CA ASN A 390 -23.72 22.89 -1.68
C ASN A 390 -24.24 24.08 -0.87
N THR A 391 -23.72 24.26 0.35
CA THR A 391 -24.03 25.40 1.21
C THR A 391 -22.74 25.91 1.84
N ARG A 392 -22.52 27.22 1.77
CA ARG A 392 -21.43 27.94 2.44
C ARG A 392 -22.04 28.98 3.34
N SER A 393 -22.01 28.74 4.65
CA SER A 393 -22.54 29.67 5.66
C SER A 393 -21.37 30.42 6.31
N GLU A 394 -21.37 31.75 6.19
CA GLU A 394 -20.31 32.62 6.68
C GLU A 394 -20.78 33.42 7.90
N PHE A 395 -20.01 33.38 8.99
CA PHE A 395 -20.33 34.02 10.26
C PHE A 395 -19.18 34.93 10.67
N VAL A 396 -19.22 36.17 10.20
CA VAL A 396 -18.09 37.12 10.35
C VAL A 396 -18.12 37.87 11.69
N SER A 397 -19.28 38.00 12.33
CA SER A 397 -19.47 38.91 13.48
C SER A 397 -20.40 38.33 14.56
N GLU A 398 -20.21 37.06 14.92
CA GLU A 398 -20.94 36.46 16.04
C GLU A 398 -20.28 36.87 17.38
N PRO A 399 -21.02 37.42 18.36
CA PRO A 399 -20.44 38.14 19.51
C PRO A 399 -19.45 37.34 20.38
N SER A 400 -19.56 36.02 20.40
CA SER A 400 -18.78 35.17 21.30
C SER A 400 -17.86 34.19 20.58
N SER A 401 -17.77 34.23 19.25
CA SER A 401 -16.92 33.31 18.48
C SER A 401 -15.83 34.05 17.70
N TYR A 402 -14.78 33.32 17.31
CA TYR A 402 -14.01 33.72 16.14
C TYR A 402 -14.90 33.72 14.89
N PRO A 403 -14.61 34.54 13.87
CA PRO A 403 -15.23 34.42 12.56
C PRO A 403 -15.04 33.01 12.01
N TYR A 404 -16.08 32.43 11.44
CA TYR A 404 -16.02 31.05 10.95
C TYR A 404 -16.91 30.82 9.74
N GLU A 405 -16.63 29.73 9.03
CA GLU A 405 -17.40 29.26 7.90
C GLU A 405 -17.75 27.79 8.08
N ILE A 406 -18.96 27.43 7.69
CA ILE A 406 -19.40 26.04 7.62
C ILE A 406 -19.72 25.72 6.18
N TRP A 407 -19.00 24.75 5.62
CA TRP A 407 -19.21 24.25 4.28
C TRP A 407 -19.90 22.91 4.37
N HIS A 408 -20.98 22.74 3.62
CA HIS A 408 -21.77 21.52 3.62
C HIS A 408 -21.84 20.92 2.21
N TYR A 409 -21.53 19.62 2.15
CA TYR A 409 -21.65 18.80 0.97
C TYR A 409 -22.66 17.69 1.20
N TYR A 410 -23.72 17.66 0.39
CA TYR A 410 -24.74 16.61 0.49
C TYR A 410 -24.20 15.24 0.12
N LYS A 411 -23.31 15.17 -0.90
CA LYS A 411 -22.63 13.95 -1.34
C LYS A 411 -21.22 14.28 -1.86
N ILE A 412 -20.19 13.64 -1.30
CA ILE A 412 -18.79 13.70 -1.74
C ILE A 412 -18.12 12.34 -1.54
N GLU A 413 -17.40 11.83 -2.55
CA GLU A 413 -16.64 10.56 -2.52
C GLU A 413 -17.38 9.37 -1.88
N GLY A 414 -18.68 9.20 -2.17
CA GLY A 414 -19.51 8.12 -1.62
C GLY A 414 -20.04 8.36 -0.20
N PHE A 415 -19.63 9.44 0.46
CA PHE A 415 -20.16 9.88 1.74
C PHE A 415 -21.29 10.89 1.56
N SER A 416 -22.26 10.86 2.48
CA SER A 416 -23.37 11.83 2.50
C SER A 416 -23.27 12.76 3.70
N ASN A 417 -23.82 13.98 3.56
CA ASN A 417 -24.01 14.96 4.63
C ASN A 417 -22.70 15.27 5.39
N LYS A 418 -21.68 15.72 4.65
CA LYS A 418 -20.34 16.02 5.19
C LYS A 418 -20.13 17.51 5.33
N LYS A 419 -19.58 17.92 6.47
CA LYS A 419 -19.35 19.32 6.82
C LYS A 419 -17.90 19.57 7.16
N PHE A 420 -17.46 20.78 6.84
CA PHE A 420 -16.15 21.32 7.19
C PHE A 420 -16.37 22.64 7.89
N VAL A 421 -15.72 22.83 9.04
CA VAL A 421 -15.75 24.05 9.82
C VAL A 421 -14.38 24.68 9.74
N PHE A 422 -14.33 25.91 9.24
CA PHE A 422 -13.12 26.71 9.18
C PHE A 422 -13.29 27.94 10.07
N TYR A 423 -12.24 28.45 10.68
CA TYR A 423 -12.31 29.61 11.57
C TYR A 423 -11.09 30.50 11.43
N ASN A 424 -11.23 31.78 11.74
CA ASN A 424 -10.15 32.75 11.71
C ASN A 424 -9.70 33.11 13.13
N PRO A 425 -8.65 32.44 13.66
CA PRO A 425 -8.12 32.74 14.99
C PRO A 425 -7.36 34.08 15.07
N ASP A 426 -6.81 34.57 13.96
CA ASP A 426 -5.94 35.76 13.97
C ASP A 426 -6.70 37.08 13.79
N LEU A 427 -7.94 37.02 13.26
CA LEU A 427 -8.87 38.13 13.06
C LEU A 427 -8.40 39.22 12.08
N VAL A 428 -7.22 39.06 11.50
CA VAL A 428 -6.55 40.09 10.70
C VAL A 428 -6.34 39.58 9.28
N SER A 429 -5.94 38.34 9.12
CA SER A 429 -5.71 37.72 7.83
C SER A 429 -6.99 37.05 7.31
N ASN A 430 -6.96 36.66 6.04
CA ASN A 430 -7.98 35.80 5.44
C ASN A 430 -7.63 34.30 5.63
N GLU A 431 -6.87 33.96 6.67
CA GLU A 431 -6.49 32.59 6.97
C GLU A 431 -7.57 31.92 7.83
N TYR A 432 -8.26 30.96 7.22
CA TYR A 432 -9.28 30.17 7.88
C TYR A 432 -8.86 28.69 7.88
N PRO A 433 -8.00 28.27 8.83
CA PRO A 433 -7.63 26.86 8.98
C PRO A 433 -8.85 25.98 9.26
N LEU A 434 -8.75 24.72 8.88
CA LEU A 434 -9.75 23.69 9.16
C LEU A 434 -9.77 23.38 10.65
N LEU A 435 -10.89 23.67 11.29
CA LEU A 435 -11.10 23.43 12.71
C LEU A 435 -11.67 22.05 12.98
N HIS A 436 -12.59 21.60 12.11
CA HIS A 436 -13.29 20.31 12.25
C HIS A 436 -13.86 19.84 10.91
N ALA A 437 -13.86 18.52 10.68
CA ALA A 437 -14.51 17.90 9.54
C ALA A 437 -15.20 16.57 9.92
N ASP A 438 -16.40 16.36 9.38
CA ASP A 438 -17.11 15.07 9.44
C ASP A 438 -16.56 14.03 8.44
N MET A 439 -15.70 14.47 7.52
CA MET A 439 -15.14 13.65 6.45
C MET A 439 -13.97 12.81 6.97
N PRO A 440 -13.95 11.48 6.76
CA PRO A 440 -12.82 10.64 7.14
C PRO A 440 -11.52 11.11 6.47
N GLY A 441 -10.41 11.01 7.20
CA GLY A 441 -9.08 11.44 6.72
C GLY A 441 -8.76 12.92 6.94
N PHE A 442 -9.66 13.69 7.54
CA PHE A 442 -9.43 15.08 7.95
C PHE A 442 -9.42 15.24 9.47
N VAL A 443 -9.10 16.45 9.94
CA VAL A 443 -9.10 16.80 11.36
C VAL A 443 -10.52 16.64 11.92
N ASN A 444 -10.71 15.59 12.73
CA ASN A 444 -11.89 15.43 13.56
C ASN A 444 -11.57 15.93 14.97
N ASN A 445 -12.13 17.09 15.29
CA ASN A 445 -11.93 17.75 16.58
C ASN A 445 -13.28 17.81 17.33
N PRO A 446 -13.54 16.93 18.30
CA PRO A 446 -14.79 16.96 19.06
C PRO A 446 -15.02 18.27 19.82
N GLN A 447 -13.94 18.93 20.26
CA GLN A 447 -13.98 20.17 21.04
C GLN A 447 -13.96 21.43 20.17
N TRP A 448 -14.26 21.33 18.89
CA TRP A 448 -14.15 22.45 17.96
C TRP A 448 -14.99 23.66 18.39
N LYS A 449 -16.15 23.43 19.01
CA LYS A 449 -17.02 24.50 19.53
C LYS A 449 -16.34 25.24 20.68
N VAL A 450 -15.69 24.53 21.59
CA VAL A 450 -14.93 25.17 22.68
C VAL A 450 -13.80 26.04 22.11
N GLN A 451 -13.07 25.52 21.12
CA GLN A 451 -11.98 26.26 20.48
C GLN A 451 -12.49 27.49 19.72
N LEU A 452 -13.64 27.40 19.06
CA LEU A 452 -14.29 28.50 18.36
C LEU A 452 -14.65 29.67 19.30
N HIS A 453 -14.93 29.39 20.58
CA HIS A 453 -15.34 30.38 21.59
C HIS A 453 -14.25 30.68 22.63
N LYS A 454 -12.99 30.28 22.37
CA LYS A 454 -11.88 30.35 23.35
C LYS A 454 -11.57 31.76 23.90
N ARG A 455 -12.00 32.83 23.22
CA ARG A 455 -11.83 34.22 23.73
C ARG A 455 -12.77 34.56 24.88
N THR A 456 -13.97 33.99 24.87
CA THR A 456 -15.02 34.29 25.85
C THR A 456 -15.18 33.18 26.88
N ASN A 457 -14.71 31.97 26.56
CA ASN A 457 -14.85 30.79 27.40
C ASN A 457 -13.53 30.08 27.63
N GLN A 458 -13.29 29.69 28.88
CA GLN A 458 -12.28 28.69 29.20
C GLN A 458 -12.96 27.36 29.54
N PRO A 459 -12.51 26.23 28.95
CA PRO A 459 -13.06 24.93 29.28
C PRO A 459 -12.85 24.62 30.77
N ILE A 460 -13.87 24.03 31.39
CA ILE A 460 -13.84 23.63 32.80
C ILE A 460 -12.98 22.37 32.98
N ASP A 461 -12.94 21.50 31.96
CA ASP A 461 -12.16 20.26 31.92
C ASP A 461 -11.59 20.01 30.50
N MET A 462 -10.49 19.26 30.40
CA MET A 462 -9.88 18.83 29.14
C MET A 462 -10.79 17.97 28.27
N ASP A 463 -11.81 17.33 28.84
CA ASP A 463 -12.78 16.48 28.11
C ASP A 463 -14.07 17.23 27.72
N THR A 464 -14.13 18.55 27.91
CA THR A 464 -15.34 19.34 27.62
C THR A 464 -15.54 19.48 26.11
N GLU A 465 -16.60 18.89 25.53
CA GLU A 465 -16.89 18.99 24.09
C GLU A 465 -17.83 20.17 23.73
N ASP A 466 -18.67 20.59 24.67
CA ASP A 466 -19.62 21.69 24.51
C ASP A 466 -19.33 22.81 25.51
N ASN A 467 -19.50 24.06 25.07
CA ASN A 467 -19.41 25.21 25.97
C ASN A 467 -20.60 25.25 26.96
N SER A 468 -20.41 25.84 28.14
CA SER A 468 -21.53 26.30 28.97
C SER A 468 -22.45 27.23 28.16
N ASP A 469 -23.72 27.34 28.51
CA ASP A 469 -24.65 28.24 27.79
C ASP A 469 -24.17 29.70 27.87
N HIS A 470 -23.91 30.33 26.73
CA HIS A 470 -23.61 31.77 26.63
C HIS A 470 -24.50 32.47 25.64
N TYR A 471 -24.77 33.74 25.93
CA TYR A 471 -25.66 34.58 25.14
C TYR A 471 -25.13 34.76 23.71
N GLY A 472 -25.89 34.29 22.72
CA GLY A 472 -25.59 34.49 21.30
C GLY A 472 -24.83 33.37 20.59
N GLY A 473 -24.48 32.27 21.26
CA GLY A 473 -23.83 31.12 20.62
C GLY A 473 -24.80 30.29 19.78
N ARG A 474 -24.70 30.39 18.45
CA ARG A 474 -25.51 29.63 17.48
C ARG A 474 -24.72 28.59 16.71
N ALA A 475 -23.43 28.39 17.03
CA ALA A 475 -22.55 27.47 16.32
C ALA A 475 -23.11 26.05 16.17
N ASN A 476 -23.78 25.51 17.19
CA ASN A 476 -24.39 24.17 17.12
C ASN A 476 -25.58 24.13 16.15
N ASP A 477 -26.43 25.16 16.17
CA ASP A 477 -27.58 25.26 15.26
C ASP A 477 -27.14 25.52 13.83
N ASN A 478 -26.13 26.37 13.64
CA ASN A 478 -25.51 26.67 12.35
C ASN A 478 -24.83 25.44 11.75
N PHE A 479 -24.21 24.59 12.59
CA PHE A 479 -23.64 23.33 12.15
C PHE A 479 -24.70 22.29 11.80
N ARG A 480 -25.79 22.20 12.56
CA ARG A 480 -26.90 21.28 12.26
C ARG A 480 -27.66 21.71 11.00
N ASN A 481 -27.88 23.02 10.84
CA ASN A 481 -28.67 23.63 9.79
C ASN A 481 -27.87 24.77 9.11
N PRO A 482 -26.82 24.45 8.33
CA PRO A 482 -26.13 25.46 7.55
C PRO A 482 -27.11 26.08 6.56
N LYS A 483 -27.16 27.41 6.52
CA LYS A 483 -28.06 28.21 5.70
C LYS A 483 -27.32 28.97 4.61
#